data_AF-A0A1G6J284-F1
#
_entry.id   AF-A0A1G6J284-F1
#
_cell.length_a   1.000
_cell.length_b   1.000
_cell.length_c   1.000
_cell.angle_alpha   90.00
_cell.angle_beta   90.00
_cell.angle_gamma   90.00
#
_symmetry.space_group_name_H-M   'P 1'
#
loop_
_entity.id
_entity.type
_entity.pdbx_description
1 polymer ?
#
loop_
_entity_poly.entity_id
_entity_poly.type
_entity_poly.pdbx_seq_one_letter_code
_entity_poly.pdbx_strand_id
1 'polypeptide(L)' 'MCAQMTAEFLNFSQKVGNDLITPLPEVDFPGLEPGDFWCICVTRWVEAYQAGIAPPIKIQACHQAVLSYVPLDVLMEYAV' A
#
# COMPACT_ATOMS: atom_id res chain seq x y z
N MET A 1 6.15 3.52 -0.65
CA MET A 1 6.31 2.23 0.05
C MET A 1 5.86 1.14 -0.90
N CYS A 2 6.71 0.15 -1.19
CA CYS A 2 6.35 -0.95 -2.08
C CYS A 2 5.52 -1.97 -1.31
N ALA A 3 4.21 -1.97 -1.56
CA ALA A 3 3.24 -2.84 -0.89
C ALA A 3 2.72 -3.89 -1.87
N GLN A 4 2.43 -5.09 -1.35
CA GLN A 4 1.71 -6.13 -2.08
C GLN A 4 0.21 -5.93 -1.87
N MET A 5 -0.52 -5.63 -2.94
CA MET A 5 -1.94 -5.33 -2.85
C MET A 5 -2.71 -6.53 -2.30
N THR A 6 -3.64 -6.27 -1.38
CA THR A 6 -4.61 -7.25 -0.89
C THR A 6 -6.02 -6.79 -1.27
N ALA A 7 -6.97 -7.71 -1.35
CA ALA A 7 -8.36 -7.36 -1.63
C ALA A 7 -8.93 -6.42 -0.55
N GLU A 8 -8.58 -6.64 0.71
CA GLU A 8 -8.98 -5.82 1.85
C GLU A 8 -8.43 -4.40 1.75
N PHE A 9 -7.14 -4.25 1.44
CA PHE A 9 -6.50 -2.94 1.26
C PHE A 9 -7.10 -2.18 0.08
N LEU A 10 -7.26 -2.83 -1.08
CA LEU A 10 -7.82 -2.18 -2.28
C LEU A 10 -9.24 -1.67 -2.02
N ASN A 11 -10.10 -2.50 -1.40
CA ASN A 11 -11.45 -2.11 -1.02
C ASN A 11 -11.47 -0.97 0.02
N PHE A 12 -10.59 -1.01 1.02
CA PHE A 12 -10.45 0.07 1.99
C PHE A 12 -10.01 1.36 1.30
N SER A 13 -8.95 1.29 0.50
CA SER A 13 -8.34 2.41 -0.21
C SER A 13 -9.37 3.13 -1.07
N GLN A 14 -10.18 2.39 -1.83
CA GLN A 14 -11.26 2.97 -2.64
C GLN A 14 -12.29 3.69 -1.77
N LYS A 15 -12.73 3.09 -0.64
CA LYS A 15 -13.71 3.70 0.29
C LYS A 15 -13.21 4.99 0.93
N VAL A 16 -11.89 5.13 1.14
CA VAL A 16 -11.27 6.35 1.67
C VAL A 16 -10.79 7.33 0.57
N GLY A 17 -11.29 7.15 -0.66
CA GLY A 17 -11.08 8.08 -1.77
C GLY A 17 -9.76 7.91 -2.52
N ASN A 18 -9.13 6.75 -2.42
CA ASN A 18 -7.94 6.38 -3.18
C ASN A 18 -8.22 5.12 -4.02
N ASP A 19 -8.94 5.31 -5.12
CA ASP A 19 -9.25 4.20 -6.03
C ASP A 19 -8.00 3.73 -6.76
N LEU A 20 -7.57 2.50 -6.46
CA LEU A 20 -6.47 1.81 -7.11
C LEU A 20 -6.95 0.62 -7.95
N ILE A 21 -8.27 0.40 -8.06
CA ILE A 21 -8.87 -0.73 -8.74
C ILE A 21 -9.30 -0.32 -10.15
N THR A 22 -9.95 0.84 -10.27
CA THR A 22 -10.47 1.32 -11.55
C THR A 22 -9.33 1.68 -12.51
N PRO A 23 -9.24 1.04 -13.70
CA PRO A 23 -8.26 1.42 -14.71
C PRO A 23 -8.50 2.85 -15.22
N LEU A 24 -7.43 3.60 -15.47
CA LEU A 24 -7.44 4.93 -16.09
C LEU A 24 -6.46 4.92 -17.29
N PRO A 25 -6.92 4.46 -18.48
CA PRO A 25 -6.07 4.33 -19.67
C PRO A 25 -5.47 5.66 -20.13
N GLU A 26 -6.12 6.78 -19.85
CA GLU A 26 -5.67 8.13 -20.21
C GLU A 26 -4.36 8.56 -19.51
N VAL A 27 -4.01 7.91 -18.40
CA VAL A 27 -2.76 8.12 -17.65
C VAL A 27 -1.93 6.85 -17.52
N ASP A 28 -2.20 5.84 -18.35
CA ASP A 28 -1.51 4.54 -18.35
C ASP A 28 -1.56 3.82 -16.98
N PHE A 29 -2.70 3.94 -16.28
CA PHE A 29 -2.93 3.21 -15.04
C PHE A 29 -3.83 2.01 -15.32
N PRO A 30 -3.33 0.76 -15.18
CA PRO A 30 -4.09 -0.44 -15.55
C PRO A 30 -5.17 -0.83 -14.52
N GLY A 31 -5.19 -0.21 -13.33
CA GLY A 31 -5.88 -0.78 -12.17
C GLY A 31 -5.05 -1.91 -11.55
N LEU A 32 -5.19 -2.11 -10.24
CA LEU A 32 -4.42 -3.09 -9.49
C LEU A 32 -5.29 -4.26 -9.03
N GLU A 33 -4.68 -5.44 -8.97
CA GLU A 33 -5.27 -6.67 -8.48
C GLU A 33 -4.54 -7.17 -7.22
N PRO A 34 -5.18 -8.01 -6.38
CA PRO A 34 -4.51 -8.65 -5.26
C PRO A 34 -3.26 -9.44 -5.74
N GLY A 35 -2.14 -9.22 -5.05
CA GLY A 35 -0.84 -9.80 -5.40
C GLY A 35 0.10 -8.85 -6.13
N ASP A 36 -0.40 -7.79 -6.76
CA ASP A 36 0.43 -6.78 -7.42
C ASP A 36 1.32 -6.05 -6.42
N PHE A 37 2.55 -5.75 -6.83
CA PHE A 37 3.41 -4.84 -6.08
C PHE A 37 3.28 -3.43 -6.61
N TRP A 38 2.93 -2.49 -5.73
CA TRP A 38 2.77 -1.10 -6.10
C TRP A 38 3.35 -0.16 -5.06
N CYS A 39 3.94 0.94 -5.55
CA CYS A 39 4.44 2.00 -4.70
C CYS A 39 3.29 2.91 -4.27
N ILE A 40 2.90 2.82 -2.99
CA ILE A 40 1.87 3.68 -2.40
C ILE A 40 2.48 4.74 -1.49
N CYS A 41 1.73 5.82 -1.26
CA CYS A 41 2.05 6.83 -0.25
C CYS A 41 2.11 6.19 1.14
N VAL A 42 3.15 6.49 1.91
CA VAL A 42 3.30 5.95 3.28
C VAL A 42 2.12 6.33 4.18
N THR A 43 1.54 7.51 3.99
CA THR A 43 0.34 7.95 4.72
C THR A 43 -0.87 7.05 4.44
N ARG A 44 -1.05 6.58 3.20
CA ARG A 44 -2.11 5.61 2.85
C ARG A 44 -1.90 4.25 3.50
N TRP A 45 -0.64 3.82 3.60
CA TRP A 45 -0.31 2.60 4.35
C TRP A 45 -0.57 2.77 5.85
N VAL A 46 -0.26 3.94 6.43
CA VAL A 46 -0.53 4.25 7.84
C VAL A 46 -2.03 4.27 8.15
N GLU A 47 -2.85 4.89 7.29
CA GLU A 47 -4.32 4.84 7.41
C GLU A 47 -4.81 3.39 7.41
N ALA A 48 -4.28 2.56 6.52
CA ALA A 48 -4.60 1.15 6.42
C ALA A 48 -4.15 0.35 7.66
N TYR A 49 -2.97 0.65 8.21
CA TYR A 49 -2.45 0.05 9.43
C TYR A 49 -3.34 0.37 10.63
N GLN A 50 -3.75 1.64 10.79
CA GLN A 50 -4.68 2.06 11.85
C GLN A 50 -6.06 1.40 11.73
N ALA A 51 -6.49 1.07 10.52
CA ALA A 51 -7.72 0.33 10.25
C ALA A 51 -7.55 -1.20 10.36
N GLY A 52 -6.35 -1.70 10.67
CA GLY A 52 -6.07 -3.13 10.81
C GLY A 52 -6.04 -3.93 9.50
N ILE A 53 -5.90 -3.25 8.36
CA ILE A 53 -5.94 -3.86 7.01
C ILE A 53 -4.71 -3.49 6.15
N ALA A 54 -3.61 -3.08 6.78
CA ALA A 54 -2.38 -2.74 6.08
C ALA A 54 -1.89 -3.91 5.20
N PRO A 55 -1.53 -3.66 3.93
CA PRO A 55 -1.01 -4.68 3.05
C PRO A 55 0.44 -5.06 3.44
N PRO A 56 0.89 -6.29 3.11
CA PRO A 56 2.29 -6.68 3.23
C PRO A 56 3.21 -5.76 2.40
N ILE A 57 4.48 -5.68 2.76
CA ILE A 57 5.44 -4.79 2.11
C ILE A 57 6.72 -5.51 1.70
N LYS A 58 7.24 -5.17 0.52
CA LYS A 58 8.59 -5.58 0.12
C LYS A 58 9.57 -4.58 0.70
N ILE A 59 10.02 -4.82 1.93
CA ILE A 59 10.80 -3.83 2.70
C ILE A 59 12.11 -3.42 1.99
N GLN A 60 12.75 -4.35 1.28
CA GLN A 60 13.96 -4.08 0.48
C GLN A 60 13.70 -3.12 -0.69
N ALA A 61 12.44 -2.94 -1.10
CA ALA A 61 12.01 -2.00 -2.13
C ALA A 61 11.37 -0.73 -1.56
N CYS A 62 11.48 -0.49 -0.24
CA CYS A 62 10.98 0.71 0.41
C CYS A 62 12.11 1.72 0.64
N HIS A 63 11.84 2.99 0.33
CA HIS A 63 12.79 4.07 0.61
C HIS A 63 12.89 4.32 2.13
N GLN A 64 14.10 4.57 2.66
CA GLN A 64 14.36 4.73 4.09
C GLN A 64 13.51 5.84 4.77
N ALA A 65 13.10 6.86 4.01
CA ALA A 65 12.23 7.95 4.51
C ALA A 65 10.90 7.47 5.11
N VAL A 66 10.42 6.25 4.80
CA VAL A 66 9.23 5.67 5.46
C VAL A 66 9.39 5.56 6.97
N LEU A 67 10.63 5.46 7.48
CA LEU A 67 10.94 5.39 8.91
C LEU A 67 10.62 6.68 9.66
N SER A 68 10.40 7.79 8.96
CA SER A 68 9.90 9.03 9.58
C SER A 68 8.40 8.96 9.92
N TYR A 69 7.69 7.95 9.42
CA TYR A 69 6.25 7.76 9.59
C TYR A 69 5.90 6.50 10.38
N VAL A 70 6.66 5.42 10.16
CA VAL A 70 6.40 4.11 10.76
C VAL A 70 7.71 3.53 11.33
N PRO A 71 7.73 3.12 12.61
CA PRO A 71 8.87 2.42 13.20
C PRO A 71 9.28 1.16 12.43
N LEU A 72 10.58 0.84 12.43
CA LEU A 72 11.11 -0.29 11.66
C LEU A 72 10.54 -1.64 12.13
N ASP A 73 10.38 -1.83 13.43
CA ASP A 73 9.79 -3.04 14.02
C ASP A 73 8.38 -3.30 13.49
N VAL A 74 7.53 -2.27 13.42
CA VAL A 74 6.20 -2.36 12.81
C VAL A 74 6.29 -2.74 11.33
N LEU A 75 7.22 -2.14 10.57
CA LEU A 75 7.39 -2.50 9.16
C LEU A 75 7.86 -3.95 8.96
N MET A 76 8.69 -4.46 9.87
CA MET A 76 9.19 -5.84 9.81
C MET A 76 8.09 -6.87 10.02
N GLU A 77 7.04 -6.57 10.79
CA GLU A 77 5.87 -7.44 10.96
C GLU A 77 5.09 -7.68 9.66
N TYR A 78 5.20 -6.74 8.70
CA TYR A 78 4.50 -6.80 7.41
C TYR A 78 5.43 -7.16 6.25
N ALA A 79 6.71 -7.42 6.49
CA ALA A 79 7.69 -7.67 5.44
C ALA A 79 7.49 -9.04 4.75
N VAL A 80 7.58 -9.06 3.43
CA VAL A 80 7.57 -10.27 2.57
C VAL A 80 8.79 -10.35 1.64
#